data_AF-A0A941QNH7-F1
#
_entry.id   AF-A0A941QNH7-F1
#
_cell.length_a   1.000
_cell.length_b   1.000
_cell.length_c   1.000
_cell.angle_alpha   90.00
_cell.angle_beta   90.00
_cell.angle_gamma   90.00
#
_symmetry.space_group_name_H-M   'P 1'
#
loop_
_entity.id
_entity.type
_entity.pdbx_description
1 polymer ?
#
loop_
_entity_poly.entity_id
_entity_poly.type
_entity_poly.pdbx_seq_one_letter_code
_entity_poly.pdbx_strand_id
1 'polypeptide(L)'
;MSLDYNHTVTLIAGYKVKLRKAIIDKWQQLEEKEAARPAQQIDLNDPAQLRGLLLNYSERAEQLEKRVEELSHAEEELDRIAQADGSLNITEAAKALQVRPKDLFAWLSQNGWIYKRTGSSTWLGYQSKTVAGFLEHKVTTVLRADGSERVSEQVRVTPRGLTRLARVVPSAVRELI
;
A
#
# COMPACT_ATOMS: atom_id res chain seq x y z
N MET A 1 9.45 27.05 -32.30
CA MET A 1 8.24 26.29 -31.96
C MET A 1 8.36 24.93 -32.66
N SER A 2 8.60 23.85 -31.92
CA SER A 2 8.73 22.51 -32.52
C SER A 2 7.35 21.97 -32.84
N LEU A 3 7.14 21.48 -34.07
CA LEU A 3 5.91 20.76 -34.40
C LEU A 3 5.86 19.45 -33.61
N ASP A 4 4.70 19.12 -33.07
CA ASP A 4 4.47 17.82 -32.45
C ASP A 4 4.38 16.71 -33.51
N TYR A 5 4.44 15.47 -33.02
CA TYR A 5 4.42 14.27 -33.83
C TYR A 5 3.16 14.18 -34.72
N ASN A 6 1.97 14.51 -34.18
CA ASN A 6 0.72 14.40 -34.93
C ASN A 6 0.66 15.43 -36.06
N HIS A 7 1.06 16.67 -35.80
CA HIS A 7 1.16 17.69 -36.85
C HIS A 7 2.17 17.29 -37.94
N THR A 8 3.31 16.72 -37.57
CA THR A 8 4.32 16.24 -38.52
C THR A 8 3.78 15.11 -39.40
N VAL A 9 3.09 14.13 -38.81
CA VAL A 9 2.49 13.01 -39.53
C VAL A 9 1.37 13.48 -40.46
N THR A 10 0.51 14.41 -40.04
CA THR A 10 -0.55 14.98 -40.88
C THR A 10 0.01 15.68 -42.11
N LEU A 11 1.08 16.46 -41.96
CA LEU A 11 1.75 17.12 -43.08
C LEU A 11 2.37 16.10 -44.03
N ILE A 12 3.13 15.13 -43.52
CA ILE A 12 3.81 14.11 -44.35
C ILE A 12 2.79 13.24 -45.12
N ALA A 13 1.73 12.79 -44.45
CA ALA A 13 0.62 12.09 -45.08
C ALA A 13 -0.09 12.97 -46.12
N GLY A 14 -0.11 14.29 -45.91
CA GLY A 14 -0.68 15.24 -46.84
C GLY A 14 0.07 15.36 -48.18
N TYR A 15 1.40 15.44 -48.12
CA TYR A 15 2.25 15.61 -49.30
C TYR A 15 2.53 14.30 -50.07
N LYS A 16 2.30 13.13 -49.45
CA LYS A 16 2.55 11.82 -50.07
C LYS A 16 1.24 11.09 -50.39
N VAL A 17 0.77 11.20 -51.64
CA VAL A 17 -0.49 10.63 -52.12
C VAL A 17 -0.67 9.14 -51.79
N LYS A 18 0.38 8.32 -51.98
CA LYS A 18 0.34 6.87 -51.66
C LYS A 18 0.10 6.61 -50.16
N LEU A 19 0.75 7.39 -49.29
CA LEU A 19 0.60 7.27 -47.84
C LEU A 19 -0.79 7.72 -47.39
N ARG A 20 -1.29 8.83 -47.97
CA ARG A 20 -2.67 9.29 -47.74
C ARG A 20 -3.70 8.22 -48.07
N LYS A 21 -3.56 7.57 -49.23
CA LYS A 21 -4.47 6.51 -49.67
C LYS A 21 -4.44 5.31 -48.73
N ALA A 22 -3.25 4.85 -48.32
CA ALA A 22 -3.11 3.74 -47.38
C ALA A 22 -3.73 4.03 -46.00
N ILE A 23 -3.63 5.27 -45.51
CA ILE A 23 -4.28 5.69 -44.26
C ILE A 23 -5.80 5.67 -44.41
N ILE A 24 -6.34 6.20 -45.51
CA ILE A 24 -7.79 6.19 -45.79
C ILE A 24 -8.32 4.76 -45.88
N ASP A 25 -7.64 3.89 -46.63
CA ASP A 25 -8.04 2.49 -46.79
C ASP A 25 -8.01 1.75 -45.45
N LYS A 26 -7.01 2.05 -44.62
CA LYS A 26 -6.92 1.46 -43.29
C LYS A 26 -8.03 1.95 -42.37
N TRP A 27 -8.38 3.23 -42.46
CA TRP A 27 -9.45 3.82 -41.67
C TRP A 27 -10.81 3.23 -42.06
N GLN A 28 -11.12 3.13 -43.37
CA GLN A 28 -12.33 2.47 -43.87
C GLN A 28 -12.42 1.01 -43.42
N GLN A 29 -11.32 0.26 -43.49
CA GLN A 29 -11.27 -1.11 -42.99
C GLN A 29 -11.56 -1.20 -41.48
N LEU A 30 -11.11 -0.21 -40.69
CA LEU A 30 -11.38 -0.18 -39.26
C LEU A 30 -12.83 0.17 -38.97
N GLU A 31 -13.43 1.12 -39.70
CA GLU A 31 -14.85 1.44 -39.59
C GLU A 31 -15.74 0.24 -39.95
N GLU A 32 -15.43 -0.48 -41.03
CA GLU A 32 -16.13 -1.72 -41.39
C GLU A 32 -16.01 -2.79 -40.30
N LYS A 33 -14.83 -2.92 -39.67
CA LYS A 33 -14.59 -3.84 -38.57
C LYS A 33 -15.31 -3.43 -37.28
N GLU A 34 -15.44 -2.14 -37.00
CA GLU A 34 -16.20 -1.62 -35.86
C GLU A 34 -17.69 -1.76 -36.08
N ALA A 35 -18.18 -1.49 -37.30
CA ALA A 35 -19.58 -1.69 -37.69
C ALA A 35 -19.99 -3.17 -37.69
N ALA A 36 -19.08 -4.06 -38.09
CA ALA A 36 -19.30 -5.52 -38.03
C ALA A 36 -19.09 -6.12 -36.64
N ARG A 37 -18.55 -5.35 -35.68
CA ARG A 37 -18.44 -5.80 -34.29
C ARG A 37 -19.86 -5.78 -33.72
N PRO A 38 -20.45 -6.93 -33.35
CA PRO A 38 -21.74 -6.89 -32.69
C PRO A 38 -21.57 -6.08 -31.42
N ALA A 39 -22.24 -4.93 -31.34
CA ALA A 39 -22.38 -4.25 -30.08
C ALA A 39 -23.06 -5.26 -29.14
N GLN A 40 -22.37 -5.67 -28.08
CA GLN A 40 -23.04 -6.27 -26.92
C GLN A 40 -23.88 -5.16 -26.28
N GLN A 41 -24.94 -4.74 -26.97
CA GLN A 41 -25.99 -3.95 -26.38
C GLN A 41 -26.72 -4.89 -25.44
N ILE A 42 -26.37 -4.76 -24.16
CA ILE A 42 -27.13 -5.34 -23.07
C ILE A 42 -28.52 -4.68 -23.13
N ASP A 43 -29.53 -5.46 -23.49
CA ASP A 43 -30.91 -4.98 -23.44
C ASP A 43 -31.46 -5.23 -22.03
N LEU A 44 -31.56 -4.15 -21.27
CA LEU A 44 -32.08 -4.19 -19.89
C LEU A 44 -33.60 -4.40 -19.84
N ASN A 45 -34.30 -4.28 -20.97
CA ASN A 45 -35.75 -4.55 -21.06
C ASN A 45 -36.05 -6.02 -21.39
N ASP A 46 -35.06 -6.80 -21.82
CA ASP A 46 -35.20 -8.25 -22.01
C ASP A 46 -35.11 -8.97 -20.64
N PRO A 47 -36.21 -9.61 -20.16
CA PRO A 47 -36.23 -10.27 -18.86
C PRO A 47 -35.17 -11.38 -18.72
N ALA A 48 -34.81 -12.05 -19.83
CA ALA A 48 -33.82 -13.13 -19.79
C ALA A 48 -32.40 -12.59 -19.55
N GLN A 49 -32.03 -11.50 -20.23
CA GLN A 49 -30.74 -10.83 -20.06
C GLN A 49 -30.62 -10.16 -18.69
N LEU A 50 -31.67 -9.47 -18.25
CA LEU A 50 -31.70 -8.82 -16.93
C LEU A 50 -31.53 -9.85 -15.80
N ARG A 51 -32.23 -10.99 -15.88
CA ARG A 51 -32.09 -12.07 -14.90
C ARG A 51 -30.66 -12.62 -14.85
N GLY A 52 -30.03 -12.85 -16.00
CA GLY A 52 -28.65 -13.32 -16.06
C GLY A 52 -27.67 -12.34 -15.42
N LEU A 53 -27.85 -11.04 -15.65
CA LEU A 53 -27.00 -10.00 -15.06
C LEU A 53 -27.19 -9.86 -13.55
N LEU A 54 -28.44 -9.87 -13.09
CA LEU A 54 -28.76 -9.80 -11.66
C LEU A 54 -28.19 -11.00 -10.90
N LEU A 55 -28.30 -12.21 -11.46
CA LEU A 55 -27.73 -13.41 -10.85
C LEU A 55 -26.20 -13.33 -10.74
N ASN A 56 -25.52 -12.94 -11.82
CA ASN A 56 -24.07 -12.75 -11.79
C ASN A 56 -23.66 -11.67 -10.78
N TYR A 57 -24.45 -10.60 -10.67
CA TYR A 57 -24.18 -9.53 -9.71
C TYR A 57 -24.40 -9.99 -8.27
N SER A 58 -25.50 -10.72 -7.99
CA SER A 58 -25.77 -11.23 -6.64
C SER A 58 -24.71 -12.24 -6.20
N GLU A 59 -24.28 -13.14 -7.09
CA GLU A 59 -23.19 -14.08 -6.79
C GLU A 59 -21.88 -13.34 -6.47
N ARG A 60 -21.55 -12.29 -7.21
CA ARG A 60 -20.37 -11.46 -6.93
C ARG A 60 -20.51 -10.69 -5.61
N ALA A 61 -21.70 -10.17 -5.32
CA ALA A 61 -21.99 -9.47 -4.07
C ALA A 61 -21.81 -10.41 -2.88
N GLU A 62 -22.40 -11.61 -2.91
CA GLU A 62 -22.24 -12.62 -1.86
C GLU A 62 -20.78 -13.05 -1.67
N GLN A 63 -20.03 -13.23 -2.77
CA GLN A 63 -18.60 -13.55 -2.70
C GLN A 63 -17.79 -12.43 -2.06
N LEU A 64 -18.13 -11.17 -2.36
CA LEU A 64 -17.46 -10.01 -1.77
C LEU A 64 -17.80 -9.88 -0.29
N GLU A 65 -19.07 -10.05 0.09
CA GLU A 65 -19.50 -10.02 1.49
C GLU A 65 -18.80 -11.08 2.32
N LYS A 66 -18.71 -12.32 1.83
CA LYS A 66 -17.95 -13.40 2.51
C LYS A 66 -16.48 -13.04 2.70
N ARG A 67 -15.83 -12.49 1.67
CA ARG A 67 -14.42 -12.04 1.78
C ARG A 67 -14.27 -10.91 2.78
N VAL A 68 -15.21 -9.97 2.84
CA VAL A 68 -15.20 -8.88 3.81
C VAL A 68 -15.35 -9.42 5.23
N GLU A 69 -16.26 -10.37 5.44
CA GLU A 69 -16.46 -11.01 6.74
C GLU A 69 -15.20 -11.77 7.20
N GLU A 70 -14.60 -12.58 6.34
CA GLU A 70 -13.32 -13.27 6.60
C GLU A 70 -12.20 -12.28 6.98
N LEU A 71 -12.07 -11.18 6.22
CA LEU A 71 -11.06 -10.15 6.49
C LEU A 71 -11.35 -9.42 7.79
N SER A 72 -12.61 -9.11 8.11
CA SER A 72 -12.97 -8.46 9.36
C SER A 72 -12.65 -9.32 10.58
N HIS A 73 -12.91 -10.62 10.52
CA HIS A 73 -12.57 -11.55 11.59
C HIS A 73 -11.05 -11.63 11.79
N ALA A 74 -10.29 -11.68 10.70
CA ALA A 74 -8.83 -11.65 10.75
C ALA A 74 -8.30 -10.32 11.33
N GLU A 75 -8.94 -9.18 11.03
CA GLU A 75 -8.59 -7.89 11.62
C GLU A 75 -8.89 -7.85 13.13
N GLU A 76 -10.05 -8.36 13.57
CA GLU A 76 -10.40 -8.43 14.99
C GLU A 76 -9.49 -9.37 15.80
N GLU A 77 -9.07 -10.49 15.23
CA GLU A 77 -8.07 -11.37 15.84
C GLU A 77 -6.71 -10.68 15.96
N LEU A 78 -6.26 -10.00 14.90
CA LEU A 78 -5.02 -9.23 14.91
C LEU A 78 -5.09 -8.07 15.91
N ASP A 79 -6.25 -7.42 16.03
CA ASP A 79 -6.47 -6.33 16.99
C ASP A 79 -6.52 -6.83 18.42
N ARG A 80 -7.10 -8.02 18.69
CA ARG A 80 -7.06 -8.68 20.00
C ARG A 80 -5.64 -9.09 20.39
N ILE A 81 -4.87 -9.66 19.46
CA ILE A 81 -3.44 -9.94 19.68
C ILE A 81 -2.67 -8.63 19.89
N ALA A 82 -3.06 -7.56 19.20
CA ALA A 82 -2.51 -6.23 19.39
C ALA A 82 -3.01 -5.49 20.65
N GLN A 83 -3.93 -6.08 21.41
CA GLN A 83 -4.35 -5.59 22.72
C GLN A 83 -3.64 -6.34 23.85
N ALA A 84 -2.89 -7.42 23.55
CA ALA A 84 -2.11 -8.12 24.56
C ALA A 84 -1.08 -7.18 25.18
N ASP A 85 -1.10 -7.06 26.51
CA ASP A 85 -0.24 -6.17 27.27
C ASP A 85 1.25 -6.50 27.07
N GLY A 86 1.95 -5.62 26.36
CA GLY A 86 3.39 -5.72 26.15
C GLY A 86 3.89 -4.84 25.02
N SER A 87 4.76 -3.88 25.35
CA SER A 87 5.50 -3.12 24.35
C SER A 87 6.83 -3.80 24.03
N LEU A 88 7.17 -3.86 22.74
CA LEU A 88 8.42 -4.47 22.28
C LEU A 88 9.49 -3.40 22.10
N ASN A 89 10.74 -3.73 22.40
CA ASN A 89 11.82 -2.87 21.91
C ASN A 89 11.88 -2.95 20.37
N ILE A 90 12.47 -1.94 19.71
CA ILE A 90 12.48 -1.88 18.22
C ILE A 90 13.16 -3.12 17.60
N THR A 91 14.12 -3.73 18.28
CA THR A 91 14.80 -4.96 17.81
C THR A 91 13.88 -6.18 17.89
N GLU A 92 13.09 -6.32 18.96
CA GLU A 92 12.07 -7.34 19.13
C GLU A 92 10.93 -7.15 18.13
N ALA A 93 10.49 -5.90 17.93
CA ALA A 93 9.52 -5.55 16.90
C ALA A 93 10.02 -5.93 15.49
N ALA A 94 11.31 -5.72 15.21
CA ALA A 94 11.92 -6.14 13.95
C ALA A 94 11.87 -7.67 13.77
N LYS A 95 12.18 -8.43 14.82
CA LYS A 95 12.06 -9.90 14.81
C LYS A 95 10.62 -10.35 14.57
N ALA A 96 9.66 -9.74 15.25
CA ALA A 96 8.24 -10.04 15.09
C ALA A 96 7.73 -9.73 13.66
N LEU A 97 8.26 -8.67 13.04
CA LEU A 97 7.95 -8.29 11.65
C LEU A 97 8.78 -9.06 10.60
N GLN A 98 9.68 -9.95 11.03
CA GLN A 98 10.62 -10.69 10.18
C GLN A 98 11.48 -9.78 9.29
N VAL A 99 11.91 -8.63 9.84
CA VAL A 99 12.78 -7.67 9.16
C VAL A 99 14.09 -7.54 9.90
N ARG A 100 15.16 -7.19 9.17
CA ARG A 100 16.46 -6.91 9.80
C ARG A 100 16.32 -5.66 10.69
N PRO A 101 16.78 -5.68 11.96
CA PRO A 101 16.63 -4.54 12.86
C PRO A 101 17.19 -3.24 12.28
N LYS A 102 18.34 -3.31 11.59
CA LYS A 102 18.96 -2.15 10.92
C LYS A 102 18.02 -1.47 9.92
N ASP A 103 17.30 -2.27 9.13
CA ASP A 103 16.40 -1.78 8.09
C ASP A 103 15.14 -1.18 8.71
N LEU A 104 14.62 -1.77 9.80
CA LEU A 104 13.53 -1.19 10.55
C LEU A 104 13.92 0.15 11.20
N PHE A 105 15.10 0.25 11.83
CA PHE A 105 15.59 1.51 12.38
C PHE A 105 15.73 2.60 11.30
N ALA A 106 16.27 2.24 10.13
CA ALA A 106 16.39 3.15 9.01
C ALA A 106 15.01 3.63 8.54
N TRP A 107 14.09 2.70 8.30
CA TRP A 107 12.73 3.00 7.85
C TRP A 107 11.97 3.89 8.86
N LEU A 108 12.01 3.55 10.15
CA LEU A 108 11.37 4.34 11.21
C LEU A 108 11.94 5.77 11.28
N SER A 109 13.25 5.92 11.11
CA SER A 109 13.88 7.25 11.13
C SER A 109 13.51 8.11 9.91
N GLN A 110 13.44 7.49 8.73
CA GLN A 110 13.09 8.16 7.47
C GLN A 110 11.61 8.55 7.42
N ASN A 111 10.73 7.72 7.98
CA ASN A 111 9.28 7.93 7.95
C ASN A 111 8.74 8.73 9.14
N GLY A 112 9.62 9.40 9.90
CA GLY A 112 9.21 10.26 11.01
C GLY A 112 8.55 9.51 12.17
N TRP A 113 9.02 8.30 12.46
CA TRP A 113 8.60 7.55 13.65
C TRP A 113 9.55 7.76 14.83
N ILE A 114 10.85 7.71 14.55
CA ILE A 114 11.90 7.94 15.55
C ILE A 114 12.91 8.98 15.06
N TYR A 115 13.61 9.62 15.97
CA TYR A 115 14.70 10.55 15.67
C TYR A 115 15.80 10.46 16.73
N LYS A 116 16.96 11.04 16.43
CA LYS A 116 18.06 11.24 17.38
C LYS A 116 18.23 12.72 17.65
N ARG A 117 18.40 13.08 18.92
CA ARG A 117 18.82 14.43 19.29
C ARG A 117 20.31 14.61 19.00
N THR A 118 20.72 15.79 18.56
CA THR A 118 22.14 16.13 18.36
C THR A 118 22.93 15.87 19.65
N GLY A 119 23.94 15.00 19.56
CA GLY A 119 24.78 14.61 20.72
C GLY A 119 24.22 13.47 21.59
N SER A 120 23.03 12.95 21.30
CA SER A 120 22.47 11.77 21.99
C SER A 120 22.56 10.52 21.11
N SER A 121 23.05 9.42 21.69
CA SER A 121 23.03 8.10 21.04
C SER A 121 21.65 7.43 21.09
N THR A 122 20.72 7.96 21.89
CA THR A 122 19.41 7.36 22.16
C THR A 122 18.39 7.78 21.11
N TRP A 123 17.62 6.81 20.61
CA TRP A 123 16.47 7.05 19.76
C TRP A 123 15.28 7.52 20.59
N LEU A 124 14.59 8.56 20.11
CA LEU A 124 13.36 9.09 20.67
C LEU A 124 12.23 8.93 19.66
N GLY A 125 11.01 8.75 20.15
CA GLY A 125 9.82 8.63 19.32
C GLY A 125 9.22 10.01 19.07
N TYR A 126 8.72 10.26 17.87
CA TYR A 126 7.97 11.50 17.63
C TYR A 126 6.66 11.50 18.44
N GLN A 127 6.35 12.65 19.05
CA GLN A 127 5.16 12.81 19.88
C GLN A 127 3.87 12.46 19.13
N SER A 128 3.80 12.72 17.82
CA SER A 128 2.65 12.35 16.98
C SER A 128 2.38 10.84 16.98
N LYS A 129 3.43 10.00 17.03
CA LYS A 129 3.31 8.53 17.08
C LYS A 129 3.04 8.02 18.49
N THR A 130 3.55 8.70 19.51
CA THR A 130 3.24 8.41 20.91
C THR A 130 1.78 8.73 21.24
N VAL A 131 1.28 9.91 20.83
CA VAL A 131 -0.13 10.31 21.01
C VAL A 131 -1.08 9.39 20.22
N ALA A 132 -0.68 8.95 19.03
CA ALA A 132 -1.44 7.97 18.26
C ALA A 132 -1.43 6.56 18.88
N GLY A 133 -0.64 6.32 19.94
CA GLY A 133 -0.54 5.04 20.64
C GLY A 133 0.23 3.98 19.88
N PHE A 134 1.10 4.36 18.93
CA PHE A 134 1.95 3.44 18.18
C PHE A 134 3.32 3.21 18.84
N LEU A 135 3.81 4.21 19.56
CA LEU A 135 5.07 4.16 20.29
C LEU A 135 4.82 4.55 21.74
N GLU A 136 5.65 4.06 22.65
CA GLU A 136 5.69 4.49 24.03
C GLU A 136 7.14 4.67 24.49
N HIS A 137 7.33 5.45 25.56
CA HIS A 137 8.63 5.69 26.17
C HIS A 137 8.67 5.03 27.53
N LYS A 138 9.54 4.04 27.69
CA LYS A 138 9.80 3.39 28.97
C LYS A 138 11.05 3.99 29.58
N VAL A 139 10.90 4.61 30.75
CA VAL A 139 12.02 5.11 31.56
C VAL A 139 12.48 3.99 32.47
N THR A 140 13.75 3.60 32.35
CA THR A 140 14.37 2.59 33.23
C THR A 140 15.53 3.23 33.97
N THR A 141 15.51 3.14 35.30
CA THR A 141 16.66 3.50 36.13
C THR A 141 17.56 2.27 36.26
N VAL A 142 18.77 2.37 35.72
CA VAL A 142 19.78 1.31 35.84
C VAL A 142 20.78 1.73 36.89
N LEU A 143 20.88 0.94 37.97
CA LEU A 143 21.93 1.10 38.98
C LEU A 143 23.22 0.46 38.46
N ARG A 144 24.30 1.24 38.39
CA ARG A 144 25.62 0.72 38.01
C ARG A 144 26.29 0.05 39.21
N ALA A 145 27.23 -0.86 38.91
CA ALA A 145 28.08 -1.49 39.93
C ALA A 145 28.91 -0.48 40.76
N ASP A 146 29.07 0.74 40.24
CA ASP A 146 29.73 1.89 40.89
C ASP A 146 28.76 2.74 41.74
N GLY A 147 27.54 2.26 42.02
CA GLY A 147 26.54 2.95 42.84
C GLY A 147 25.84 4.15 42.17
N SER A 148 26.27 4.54 40.97
CA SER A 148 25.62 5.62 40.19
C SER A 148 24.33 5.15 39.52
N GLU A 149 23.27 5.95 39.63
CA GLU A 149 22.01 5.73 38.92
C GLU A 149 22.04 6.38 37.54
N ARG A 150 21.70 5.61 36.50
CA ARG A 150 21.51 6.12 35.15
C ARG A 150 20.06 5.92 34.73
N VAL A 151 19.33 7.03 34.62
CA VAL A 151 18.01 7.05 34.00
C VAL A 151 18.18 6.98 32.48
N SER A 152 17.64 5.94 31.86
CA SER A 152 17.61 5.78 30.41
C SER A 152 16.18 5.68 29.92
N GLU A 153 15.85 6.54 28.97
CA GLU A 153 14.58 6.49 28.24
C GLU A 153 14.75 5.60 27.00
N GLN A 154 13.81 4.69 26.77
CA GLN A 154 13.81 3.81 25.61
C GLN A 154 12.46 3.85 24.89
N VAL A 155 12.51 4.03 23.56
CA VAL A 155 11.35 3.90 22.69
C VAL A 155 10.97 2.43 22.54
N ARG A 156 9.69 2.14 22.75
CA ARG A 156 9.08 0.85 22.51
C ARG A 156 7.91 0.97 21.54
N VAL A 157 7.66 -0.10 20.82
CA VAL A 157 6.58 -0.24 19.86
C VAL A 157 5.44 -0.93 20.56
N THR A 158 4.27 -0.29 20.61
CA THR A 158 3.06 -0.91 21.14
C THR A 158 2.56 -1.95 20.13
N PRO A 159 1.71 -2.90 20.53
CA PRO A 159 1.24 -3.86 19.56
C PRO A 159 0.36 -3.21 18.46
N ARG A 160 -0.40 -2.13 18.76
CA ARG A 160 -1.03 -1.28 17.71
C ARG A 160 -0.01 -0.70 16.73
N GLY A 161 1.13 -0.24 17.24
CA GLY A 161 2.25 0.21 16.41
C GLY A 161 2.79 -0.92 15.54
N LEU A 162 2.92 -2.12 16.08
CA LEU A 162 3.39 -3.31 15.37
C LEU A 162 2.46 -3.69 14.23
N THR A 163 1.14 -3.74 14.45
CA THR A 163 0.14 -4.00 13.41
C THR A 163 0.20 -2.95 12.31
N ARG A 164 0.35 -1.67 12.67
CA ARG A 164 0.50 -0.61 11.68
C ARG A 164 1.77 -0.81 10.85
N LEU A 165 2.90 -1.10 11.51
CA LEU A 165 4.18 -1.35 10.84
C LEU A 165 4.12 -2.55 9.90
N ALA A 166 3.42 -3.62 10.28
CA ALA A 166 3.24 -4.79 9.42
C ALA A 166 2.54 -4.46 8.08
N ARG A 167 1.70 -3.42 8.04
CA ARG A 167 1.01 -2.96 6.83
C ARG A 167 1.83 -1.98 5.99
N VAL A 168 2.66 -1.13 6.62
CA VAL A 168 3.34 0.00 5.94
C VAL A 168 4.81 -0.25 5.64
N VAL A 169 5.46 -1.19 6.34
CA VAL A 169 6.84 -1.57 6.06
C VAL A 169 6.83 -2.43 4.79
N PRO A 170 7.50 -2.00 3.70
CA PRO A 170 7.46 -2.71 2.43
C PRO A 170 7.96 -4.15 2.55
N SER A 171 7.27 -5.10 1.90
CA SER A 171 7.65 -6.53 1.84
C SER A 171 9.05 -6.77 1.27
N ALA A 172 9.68 -5.80 0.59
CA ALA A 172 11.06 -5.89 0.10
C ALA A 172 12.10 -6.13 1.20
N VAL A 173 11.75 -5.92 2.48
CA VAL A 173 12.62 -6.23 3.63
C VAL A 173 12.46 -7.68 4.11
N ARG A 174 11.41 -8.40 3.67
CA ARG A 174 11.15 -9.81 4.05
C ARG A 174 11.97 -10.82 3.23
N GLU A 175 12.50 -10.43 2.06
CA GLU A 175 13.15 -11.35 1.10
C GLU A 175 14.66 -11.56 1.32
N LEU A 176 15.24 -11.11 2.43
CA LEU A 176 16.68 -11.21 2.68
C LEU A 176 17.06 -12.21 3.79
N ILE A 177 16.35 -13.34 3.85
CA ILE A 177 16.74 -14.53 4.62
C ILE A 177 17.34 -15.56 3.67
#